data_AF-A0A067MTF1-F1
#
_entry.id   AF-A0A067MTF1-F1
#
_cell.length_a   1.000
_cell.length_b   1.000
_cell.length_c   1.000
_cell.angle_alpha   90.00
_cell.angle_beta   90.00
_cell.angle_gamma   90.00
#
_symmetry.space_group_name_H-M   'P 1'
#
loop_
_entity.id
_entity.type
_entity.pdbx_description
1 polymer ?
#
loop_
_entity_poly.entity_id
_entity_poly.type
_entity_poly.pdbx_seq_one_letter_code
_entity_poly.pdbx_strand_id
1 'polypeptide(L)'
;MPDNPTFAQSFPSVRSFVPAIHKAHWLKQPCNSRFVGQLESLEGPLNAMEYARTAGAKLRRAVVFPGALSAEDGSKLNTYFSSHLRSLHLELEEDPSPGCLEHLLDVTPNLAFLSFSINTGPLEALITNLNQILRFVSLLPLLYLSIRVRMRDRDDYVVGQKDFVRRDTYPESEFIPLVSEAFPDLRAVSLDWTPRYSAWLDPKLHWKRSVDGEGVYRLQAVSESDGVKWMEYYDWAWRDELLG
;
A
#
# COMPACT_ATOMS: atom_id res chain seq x y z
N MET A 1 -16.50 36.12 -20.15
CA MET A 1 -16.39 34.80 -19.50
C MET A 1 -15.65 35.01 -18.19
N PRO A 2 -16.11 34.48 -17.05
CA PRO A 2 -15.36 34.61 -15.82
C PRO A 2 -14.09 33.75 -15.91
N ASP A 3 -12.96 34.36 -15.63
CA ASP A 3 -11.64 33.72 -15.60
C ASP A 3 -11.66 32.59 -14.57
N ASN A 4 -11.49 31.36 -15.04
CA ASN A 4 -11.32 30.22 -14.15
C ASN A 4 -9.97 30.39 -13.44
N PRO A 5 -9.91 30.45 -12.09
CA PRO A 5 -8.65 30.65 -11.39
C PRO A 5 -7.71 29.48 -11.71
N THR A 6 -6.56 29.80 -12.32
CA THR A 6 -5.55 28.80 -12.66
C THR A 6 -4.87 28.35 -11.38
N PHE A 7 -5.13 27.11 -10.94
CA PHE A 7 -4.51 26.52 -9.75
C PHE A 7 -2.97 26.64 -9.75
N ALA A 8 -2.36 26.59 -10.94
CA ALA A 8 -0.92 26.78 -11.13
C ALA A 8 -0.40 28.17 -10.71
N GLN A 9 -1.21 29.22 -10.81
CA GLN A 9 -0.82 30.57 -10.37
C GLN A 9 -1.00 30.75 -8.86
N SER A 10 -2.01 30.11 -8.27
CA SER A 10 -2.30 30.24 -6.84
C SER A 10 -1.42 29.33 -5.97
N PHE A 11 -0.87 28.24 -6.52
CA PHE A 11 -0.17 27.21 -5.75
C PHE A 11 1.09 26.64 -6.46
N PRO A 12 2.10 27.46 -6.77
CA PRO A 12 3.31 27.03 -7.48
C PRO A 12 4.18 26.01 -6.69
N SER A 13 3.86 25.75 -5.42
CA SER A 13 4.63 24.89 -4.50
C SER A 13 3.90 23.61 -4.06
N VAL A 14 2.64 23.39 -4.48
CA VAL A 14 1.87 22.23 -4.02
C VAL A 14 2.31 20.98 -4.76
N ARG A 15 3.11 20.15 -4.07
CA ARG A 15 3.60 18.85 -4.56
C ARG A 15 2.74 17.66 -4.13
N SER A 16 1.77 17.90 -3.24
CA SER A 16 0.90 16.89 -2.66
C SER A 16 -0.55 17.32 -2.81
N PHE A 17 -1.36 16.51 -3.49
CA PHE A 17 -2.77 16.81 -3.68
C PHE A 17 -3.64 15.59 -3.35
N VAL A 18 -4.63 15.81 -2.49
CA VAL A 18 -5.65 14.83 -2.12
C VAL A 18 -7.00 15.35 -2.66
N PRO A 19 -7.47 14.86 -3.82
CA PRO A 19 -8.76 15.23 -4.34
C PRO A 19 -9.87 14.73 -3.42
N ALA A 20 -10.97 15.49 -3.32
CA ALA A 20 -12.22 14.89 -2.87
C ALA A 20 -12.60 13.77 -3.86
N ILE A 21 -12.85 12.56 -3.34
CA ILE A 21 -13.08 11.29 -4.04
C ILE A 21 -14.03 11.39 -5.25
N HIS A 22 -14.98 12.33 -5.22
CA HIS A 22 -16.02 12.49 -6.24
C HIS A 22 -15.70 13.53 -7.34
N LYS A 23 -14.50 14.11 -7.40
CA LYS A 23 -14.17 15.21 -8.32
C LYS A 23 -12.97 14.97 -9.24
N ALA A 24 -12.61 13.75 -9.59
CA ALA A 24 -11.44 13.49 -10.47
C ALA A 24 -11.51 14.16 -11.88
N HIS A 25 -12.66 14.70 -12.30
CA HIS A 25 -12.81 15.40 -13.59
C HIS A 25 -11.92 16.65 -13.74
N TRP A 26 -11.56 17.32 -12.64
CA TRP A 26 -10.72 18.53 -12.74
C TRP A 26 -9.32 18.21 -13.27
N LEU A 27 -8.77 17.02 -12.98
CA LEU A 27 -7.46 16.58 -13.47
C LEU A 27 -7.39 16.69 -14.98
N LYS A 28 -8.43 16.23 -15.67
CA LYS A 28 -8.50 16.17 -17.14
C LYS A 28 -8.67 17.53 -17.82
N GLN A 29 -8.89 18.62 -17.08
CA GLN A 29 -9.04 19.93 -17.69
C GLN A 29 -7.67 20.42 -18.23
N PRO A 30 -7.58 20.88 -19.49
CA PRO A 30 -6.31 21.28 -20.10
C PRO A 30 -5.53 22.32 -19.29
N CYS A 31 -6.22 23.25 -18.61
CA CYS A 31 -5.62 24.27 -17.77
C CYS A 31 -4.87 23.71 -16.54
N ASN A 32 -5.17 22.48 -16.12
CA ASN A 32 -4.58 21.85 -14.93
C ASN A 32 -3.38 20.98 -15.26
N SER A 33 -3.12 20.64 -16.53
CA SER A 33 -2.03 19.75 -16.94
C SER A 33 -0.66 20.16 -16.37
N ARG A 34 -0.33 21.46 -16.41
CA ARG A 34 0.94 21.97 -15.85
C ARG A 34 1.05 21.76 -14.34
N PHE A 35 -0.05 21.96 -13.60
CA PHE A 35 -0.08 21.71 -12.16
C PHE A 35 0.05 20.21 -11.87
N VAL A 36 -0.69 19.39 -12.61
CA VAL A 36 -0.67 17.93 -12.45
C VAL A 36 0.72 17.36 -12.73
N GLY A 37 1.39 17.83 -13.78
CA GLY A 37 2.75 17.41 -14.13
C GLY A 37 3.82 17.72 -13.06
N GLN A 38 3.50 18.52 -12.04
CA GLN A 38 4.40 18.85 -10.93
C GLN A 38 4.12 18.05 -9.66
N LEU A 39 3.09 17.20 -9.65
CA LEU A 39 2.75 16.41 -8.47
C LEU A 39 3.81 15.36 -8.17
N GLU A 40 4.11 15.20 -6.88
CA GLU A 40 4.95 14.14 -6.32
C GLU A 40 4.13 13.17 -5.46
N SER A 41 2.92 13.55 -5.02
CA SER A 41 1.99 12.69 -4.30
C SER A 41 0.57 12.87 -4.83
N LEU A 42 -0.09 11.77 -5.15
CA LEU A 42 -1.47 11.74 -5.61
C LEU A 42 -2.27 10.64 -4.92
N GLU A 43 -3.51 10.95 -4.58
CA GLU A 43 -4.49 10.00 -4.08
C GLU A 43 -5.69 9.96 -5.03
N GLY A 44 -6.15 8.78 -5.42
CA GLY A 44 -7.27 8.66 -6.37
C GLY A 44 -7.29 7.36 -7.17
N PRO A 45 -8.24 7.22 -8.11
CA PRO A 45 -8.36 6.03 -8.97
C PRO A 45 -7.15 5.83 -9.89
N LEU A 46 -6.97 4.61 -10.42
CA LEU A 46 -5.88 4.28 -11.36
C LEU A 46 -5.83 5.23 -12.59
N ASN A 47 -6.99 5.62 -13.12
CA ASN A 47 -7.05 6.54 -14.25
C ASN A 47 -6.53 7.97 -13.92
N ALA A 48 -6.52 8.36 -12.64
CA ALA A 48 -5.89 9.60 -12.19
C ALA A 48 -4.37 9.47 -12.18
N MET A 49 -3.84 8.29 -11.80
CA MET A 49 -2.41 7.99 -11.84
C MET A 49 -1.90 7.99 -13.29
N GLU A 50 -2.63 7.34 -14.20
CA GLU A 50 -2.34 7.36 -15.64
C GLU A 50 -2.28 8.80 -16.16
N TYR A 51 -3.32 9.61 -15.88
CA TYR A 51 -3.36 10.99 -16.31
C TYR A 51 -2.19 11.81 -15.75
N ALA A 52 -1.89 11.67 -14.46
CA ALA A 52 -0.79 12.37 -13.84
C ALA A 52 0.55 12.02 -14.48
N ARG A 53 0.78 10.74 -14.74
CA ARG A 53 1.97 10.27 -15.45
C ARG A 53 2.05 10.82 -16.87
N THR A 54 0.95 10.80 -17.64
CA THR A 54 0.91 11.40 -18.99
C THR A 54 1.17 12.90 -18.98
N ALA A 55 0.73 13.62 -17.94
CA ALA A 55 1.03 15.03 -17.74
C ALA A 55 2.50 15.30 -17.33
N GLY A 56 3.29 14.26 -17.09
CA GLY A 56 4.71 14.35 -16.72
C GLY A 56 4.98 14.33 -15.22
N ALA A 57 3.99 14.01 -14.39
CA ALA A 57 4.17 13.93 -12.94
C ALA A 57 5.20 12.86 -12.56
N LYS A 58 6.08 13.19 -11.63
CA LYS A 58 7.07 12.27 -11.06
C LYS A 58 6.60 11.84 -9.67
N LEU A 59 5.49 11.10 -9.64
CA LEU A 59 4.89 10.63 -8.39
C LEU A 59 5.90 9.76 -7.61
N ARG A 60 6.17 10.17 -6.37
CA ARG A 60 6.90 9.45 -5.33
C ARG A 60 5.96 8.71 -4.40
N ARG A 61 4.74 9.21 -4.23
CA ARG A 61 3.67 8.56 -3.45
C ARG A 61 2.38 8.43 -4.26
N ALA A 62 1.78 7.25 -4.22
CA ALA A 62 0.48 6.99 -4.83
C ALA A 62 -0.42 6.24 -3.85
N VAL A 63 -1.66 6.70 -3.70
CA VAL A 63 -2.70 5.98 -2.95
C VAL A 63 -3.87 5.73 -3.88
N VAL A 64 -4.12 4.47 -4.21
CA VAL A 64 -5.08 4.09 -5.24
C VAL A 64 -6.43 3.75 -4.62
N PHE A 65 -7.43 4.60 -4.83
CA PHE A 65 -8.83 4.40 -4.43
C PHE A 65 -9.78 5.39 -5.15
N PRO A 66 -11.04 5.05 -5.46
CA PRO A 66 -11.62 3.71 -5.57
C PRO A 66 -11.31 3.09 -6.95
N GLY A 67 -11.51 1.78 -7.08
CA GLY A 67 -11.14 1.03 -8.30
C GLY A 67 -9.91 0.22 -7.97
N ALA A 68 -10.17 -1.03 -7.62
CA ALA A 68 -9.16 -1.91 -7.12
C ALA A 68 -8.31 -2.45 -8.27
N LEU A 69 -7.05 -2.80 -8.00
CA LEU A 69 -6.15 -3.32 -9.04
C LEU A 69 -6.61 -4.71 -9.47
N SER A 70 -7.03 -4.85 -10.73
CA SER A 70 -7.42 -6.12 -11.33
C SER A 70 -6.20 -6.91 -11.83
N ALA A 71 -6.42 -8.18 -12.20
CA ALA A 71 -5.40 -8.98 -12.88
C ALA A 71 -4.96 -8.38 -14.22
N GLU A 72 -5.89 -7.77 -14.96
CA GLU A 72 -5.61 -7.15 -16.25
C GLU A 72 -4.74 -5.89 -16.10
N ASP A 73 -4.95 -5.15 -15.02
CA ASP A 73 -4.19 -3.94 -14.71
C ASP A 73 -2.74 -4.23 -14.30
N GLY A 74 -2.45 -5.43 -13.81
CA GLY A 74 -1.09 -5.87 -13.46
C GLY A 74 -0.10 -5.75 -14.62
N SER A 75 -0.54 -6.15 -15.82
CA SER A 75 0.27 -6.02 -17.05
C SER A 75 0.46 -4.56 -17.52
N LYS A 76 -0.34 -3.64 -16.99
CA LYS A 76 -0.38 -2.22 -17.34
C LYS A 76 0.16 -1.34 -16.22
N LEU A 77 0.80 -1.88 -15.19
CA LEU A 77 1.35 -1.09 -14.08
C LEU A 77 2.26 0.05 -14.58
N ASN A 78 2.98 -0.18 -15.69
CA ASN A 78 3.82 0.83 -16.32
C ASN A 78 3.04 2.01 -16.90
N THR A 79 1.74 1.92 -17.14
CA THR A 79 0.91 3.04 -17.61
C THR A 79 0.52 3.98 -16.47
N TYR A 80 0.43 3.44 -15.24
CA TYR A 80 0.03 4.16 -14.03
C TYR A 80 1.22 4.71 -13.24
N PHE A 81 2.31 3.95 -13.14
CA PHE A 81 3.43 4.25 -12.25
C PHE A 81 4.74 4.46 -12.99
N SER A 82 5.76 4.92 -12.26
CA SER A 82 7.11 5.12 -12.78
C SER A 82 8.15 4.74 -11.73
N SER A 83 9.40 4.64 -12.16
CA SER A 83 10.54 4.31 -11.30
C SER A 83 10.84 5.34 -10.19
N HIS A 84 10.15 6.49 -10.16
CA HIS A 84 10.25 7.47 -9.09
C HIS A 84 9.41 7.11 -7.87
N LEU A 85 8.48 6.15 -7.98
CA LEU A 85 7.58 5.78 -6.91
C LEU A 85 8.35 5.14 -5.74
N ARG A 86 8.08 5.63 -4.53
CA ARG A 86 8.70 5.22 -3.26
C ARG A 86 7.67 4.68 -2.25
N SER A 87 6.46 5.23 -2.27
CA SER A 87 5.34 4.78 -1.46
C SER A 87 4.11 4.47 -2.32
N LEU A 88 3.51 3.30 -2.10
CA LEU A 88 2.34 2.86 -2.80
C LEU A 88 1.32 2.24 -1.83
N HIS A 89 0.07 2.69 -1.93
CA HIS A 89 -1.07 2.08 -1.27
C HIS A 89 -2.05 1.57 -2.34
N LEU A 90 -2.39 0.29 -2.28
CA LEU A 90 -3.29 -0.37 -3.22
C LEU A 90 -4.49 -0.99 -2.51
N GLU A 91 -5.68 -0.77 -3.06
CA GLU A 91 -6.80 -1.67 -2.82
C GLU A 91 -6.83 -2.70 -3.94
N LEU A 92 -6.70 -4.00 -3.62
CA LEU A 92 -6.78 -5.06 -4.62
C LEU A 92 -8.22 -5.53 -4.80
N GLU A 93 -8.54 -5.99 -6.01
CA GLU A 93 -9.88 -6.50 -6.31
C GLU A 93 -10.26 -7.68 -5.42
N GLU A 94 -11.54 -8.03 -5.46
CA GLU A 94 -12.02 -9.23 -4.81
C GLU A 94 -11.42 -10.49 -5.46
N ASP A 95 -10.82 -11.37 -4.65
CA ASP A 95 -10.00 -12.51 -5.10
C ASP A 95 -8.93 -12.10 -6.12
N PRO A 96 -7.97 -11.25 -5.72
CA PRO A 96 -6.99 -10.73 -6.65
C PRO A 96 -6.08 -11.85 -7.14
N SER A 97 -5.83 -11.89 -8.45
CA SER A 97 -4.79 -12.76 -9.00
C SER A 97 -3.44 -12.29 -8.45
N PRO A 98 -2.64 -13.15 -7.79
CA PRO A 98 -1.35 -12.75 -7.24
C PRO A 98 -0.39 -12.14 -8.27
N GLY A 99 -0.54 -12.52 -9.55
CA GLY A 99 0.23 -11.95 -10.66
C GLY A 99 -0.03 -10.46 -10.92
N CYS A 100 -1.07 -9.85 -10.33
CA CYS A 100 -1.32 -8.41 -10.48
C CYS A 100 -0.17 -7.54 -9.92
N LEU A 101 0.66 -8.09 -9.03
CA LEU A 101 1.82 -7.40 -8.43
C LEU A 101 3.17 -7.89 -8.96
N GLU A 102 3.20 -8.87 -9.88
CA GLU A 102 4.42 -9.48 -10.40
C GLU A 102 5.37 -8.45 -11.04
N HIS A 103 4.81 -7.49 -11.78
CA HIS A 103 5.58 -6.47 -12.50
C HIS A 103 5.91 -5.21 -11.67
N LEU A 104 5.62 -5.20 -10.36
CA LEU A 104 5.94 -4.03 -9.53
C LEU A 104 7.44 -3.74 -9.48
N LEU A 105 8.28 -4.78 -9.50
CA LEU A 105 9.74 -4.61 -9.50
C LEU A 105 10.21 -3.88 -10.76
N ASP A 106 9.69 -4.26 -11.92
CA ASP A 106 10.10 -3.69 -13.21
C ASP A 106 9.69 -2.23 -13.33
N VAL A 107 8.52 -1.88 -12.79
CA VAL A 107 7.94 -0.53 -12.94
C VAL A 107 8.40 0.41 -11.82
N THR A 108 8.51 -0.10 -10.60
CA THR A 108 8.79 0.66 -9.38
C THR A 108 9.93 0.01 -8.59
N PRO A 109 11.14 -0.14 -9.16
CA PRO A 109 12.27 -0.83 -8.52
C PRO A 109 12.77 -0.15 -7.24
N ASN A 110 12.25 1.04 -6.99
CA ASN A 110 12.64 1.97 -5.94
C ASN A 110 11.62 2.02 -4.79
N LEU A 111 10.57 1.19 -4.84
CA LEU A 111 9.50 1.18 -3.87
C LEU A 111 10.03 0.71 -2.50
N ALA A 112 9.87 1.57 -1.49
CA ALA A 112 10.33 1.33 -0.12
C ALA A 112 9.17 1.13 0.86
N PHE A 113 7.99 1.65 0.52
CA PHE A 113 6.77 1.47 1.30
C PHE A 113 5.69 0.86 0.40
N LEU A 114 5.11 -0.25 0.85
CA LEU A 114 3.97 -0.88 0.21
C LEU A 114 2.87 -1.14 1.23
N SER A 115 1.67 -0.67 0.95
CA SER A 115 0.45 -1.01 1.66
C SER A 115 -0.54 -1.61 0.67
N PHE A 116 -1.10 -2.78 0.96
CA PHE A 116 -2.18 -3.31 0.13
C PHE A 116 -3.27 -3.98 0.96
N SER A 117 -4.50 -4.01 0.41
CA SER A 117 -5.60 -4.77 0.98
C SER A 117 -6.00 -5.94 0.10
N ILE A 118 -6.13 -7.14 0.68
CA ILE A 118 -6.69 -8.32 0.04
C ILE A 118 -8.10 -8.56 0.56
N ASN A 119 -9.05 -8.74 -0.35
CA ASN A 119 -10.39 -9.20 -0.05
C ASN A 119 -10.55 -10.59 -0.66
N THR A 120 -10.65 -11.66 0.15
CA THR A 120 -10.71 -13.02 -0.41
C THR A 120 -11.64 -13.94 0.38
N GLY A 121 -11.93 -15.09 -0.24
CA GLY A 121 -12.79 -16.15 0.28
C GLY A 121 -12.16 -16.97 1.43
N PRO A 122 -12.19 -18.32 1.36
CA PRO A 122 -11.74 -19.16 2.47
C PRO A 122 -10.30 -18.88 2.92
N LEU A 123 -10.02 -19.16 4.19
CA LEU A 123 -8.73 -18.90 4.82
C LEU A 123 -7.54 -19.56 4.11
N GLU A 124 -7.68 -20.81 3.65
CA GLU A 124 -6.61 -21.52 2.94
C GLU A 124 -6.23 -20.83 1.62
N ALA A 125 -7.24 -20.32 0.90
CA ALA A 125 -7.03 -19.54 -0.32
C ALA A 125 -6.36 -18.20 -0.01
N LEU A 126 -6.73 -17.56 1.11
CA LEU A 126 -6.07 -16.34 1.57
C LEU A 126 -4.59 -16.55 1.83
N ILE A 127 -4.22 -17.58 2.61
CA ILE A 127 -2.82 -17.86 2.94
C ILE A 127 -2.03 -18.15 1.66
N THR A 128 -2.59 -18.97 0.76
CA THR A 128 -1.96 -19.29 -0.52
C THR A 128 -1.73 -18.03 -1.36
N ASN A 129 -2.75 -17.19 -1.51
CA ASN A 129 -2.66 -15.94 -2.28
C ASN A 129 -1.68 -14.95 -1.64
N LEU A 130 -1.72 -14.81 -0.32
CA LEU A 130 -0.81 -13.95 0.44
C LEU A 130 0.64 -14.40 0.22
N ASN A 131 0.93 -15.69 0.36
CA ASN A 131 2.27 -16.23 0.15
C ASN A 131 2.78 -15.98 -1.27
N GLN A 132 1.92 -16.11 -2.29
CA GLN A 132 2.28 -15.79 -3.67
C GLN A 132 2.55 -14.30 -3.86
N ILE A 133 1.70 -13.42 -3.32
CA ILE A 133 1.91 -11.97 -3.35
C ILE A 133 3.23 -11.61 -2.66
N LEU A 134 3.49 -12.17 -1.47
CA LEU A 134 4.72 -11.91 -0.72
C LEU A 134 5.97 -12.31 -1.50
N ARG A 135 5.93 -13.40 -2.28
CA ARG A 135 7.04 -13.80 -3.17
C ARG A 135 7.33 -12.79 -4.28
N PHE A 136 6.31 -12.16 -4.85
CA PHE A 136 6.52 -11.14 -5.87
C PHE A 136 7.06 -9.84 -5.27
N VAL A 137 6.47 -9.40 -4.16
CA VAL A 137 6.84 -8.13 -3.54
C VAL A 137 8.13 -8.20 -2.73
N SER A 138 8.62 -9.40 -2.37
CA SER A 138 9.91 -9.60 -1.68
C SER A 138 11.12 -9.25 -2.53
N LEU A 139 10.94 -9.11 -3.84
CA LEU A 139 12.00 -8.64 -4.73
C LEU A 139 12.22 -7.12 -4.64
N LEU A 140 11.27 -6.39 -4.04
CA LEU A 140 11.35 -4.94 -3.88
C LEU A 140 12.19 -4.58 -2.65
N PRO A 141 12.88 -3.42 -2.64
CA PRO A 141 13.67 -2.94 -1.50
C PRO A 141 12.77 -2.34 -0.41
N LEU A 142 11.77 -3.09 0.06
CA LEU A 142 10.81 -2.61 1.04
C LEU A 142 11.45 -2.41 2.41
N LEU A 143 11.24 -1.23 2.97
CA LEU A 143 11.51 -0.89 4.37
C LEU A 143 10.25 -1.03 5.23
N TYR A 144 9.07 -0.87 4.64
CA TYR A 144 7.80 -1.01 5.32
C TYR A 144 6.76 -1.76 4.47
N LEU A 145 6.05 -2.69 5.10
CA LEU A 145 4.98 -3.48 4.49
C LEU A 145 3.71 -3.42 5.35
N SER A 146 2.59 -2.98 4.77
CA SER A 146 1.27 -3.03 5.41
C SER A 146 0.34 -3.93 4.62
N ILE A 147 -0.26 -4.89 5.30
CA ILE A 147 -1.20 -5.82 4.70
C ILE A 147 -2.52 -5.70 5.44
N ARG A 148 -3.58 -5.37 4.72
CA ARG A 148 -4.94 -5.40 5.23
C ARG A 148 -5.67 -6.60 4.64
N VAL A 149 -6.20 -7.45 5.50
CA VAL A 149 -6.96 -8.63 5.11
C VAL A 149 -8.42 -8.38 5.46
N ARG A 150 -9.30 -8.53 4.48
CA ARG A 150 -10.75 -8.59 4.71
C ARG A 150 -11.28 -9.95 4.25
N MET A 151 -11.78 -10.73 5.20
CA MET A 151 -12.39 -12.04 4.93
C MET A 151 -13.83 -11.84 4.44
N ARG A 152 -14.27 -12.60 3.44
CA ARG A 152 -15.70 -12.66 3.08
C ARG A 152 -16.46 -13.49 4.10
N ASP A 153 -17.61 -12.97 4.50
CA ASP A 153 -18.65 -13.77 5.14
C ASP A 153 -19.20 -14.74 4.08
N ARG A 154 -19.05 -16.03 4.31
CA ARG A 154 -20.08 -16.97 3.87
C ARG A 154 -20.68 -17.58 5.12
N ASP A 155 -22.00 -17.68 5.08
CA ASP A 155 -22.86 -18.23 6.11
C ASP A 155 -22.24 -19.46 6.81
N ASP A 156 -22.52 -19.53 8.11
CA ASP A 156 -22.14 -20.55 9.09
C ASP A 156 -20.78 -20.37 9.77
N TYR A 157 -20.86 -19.85 11.01
CA TYR A 157 -19.99 -20.10 12.16
C TYR A 157 -18.90 -21.16 11.95
N VAL A 158 -17.77 -20.78 11.33
CA VAL A 158 -16.59 -21.64 11.32
C VAL A 158 -15.91 -21.50 12.68
N VAL A 159 -16.26 -22.41 13.58
CA VAL A 159 -15.44 -22.82 14.72
C VAL A 159 -14.02 -23.04 14.17
N GLY A 160 -13.08 -22.15 14.52
CA GLY A 160 -11.72 -22.13 13.96
C GLY A 160 -11.27 -20.77 13.43
N GLN A 161 -12.17 -19.91 12.94
CA GLN A 161 -11.78 -18.57 12.48
C GLN A 161 -11.36 -17.67 13.66
N LYS A 162 -12.03 -17.80 14.81
CA LYS A 162 -11.58 -17.13 16.05
C LYS A 162 -10.28 -17.71 16.61
N ASP A 163 -10.01 -19.01 16.44
CA ASP A 163 -8.79 -19.65 16.96
C ASP A 163 -7.57 -19.46 16.05
N PHE A 164 -7.79 -19.22 14.76
CA PHE A 164 -6.75 -18.83 13.80
C PHE A 164 -6.35 -17.35 13.95
N VAL A 165 -7.32 -16.49 14.29
CA VAL A 165 -7.11 -15.04 14.50
C VAL A 165 -6.72 -14.70 15.93
N ARG A 166 -6.84 -15.65 16.87
CA ARG A 166 -6.17 -15.51 18.19
C ARG A 166 -4.69 -15.21 17.91
N ARG A 167 -4.22 -14.10 18.49
CA ARG A 167 -2.87 -13.51 18.32
C ARG A 167 -1.72 -14.52 18.30
N ASP A 168 -1.92 -15.69 18.89
CA ASP A 168 -0.88 -16.62 19.30
C ASP A 168 -0.63 -17.77 18.32
N THR A 169 -1.38 -17.91 17.21
CA THR A 169 -1.14 -18.98 16.22
C THR A 169 -0.59 -18.45 14.91
N TYR A 170 -1.37 -17.94 13.97
CA TYR A 170 -0.83 -17.66 12.62
C TYR A 170 0.14 -16.47 12.50
N PRO A 171 -0.19 -15.25 13.00
CA PRO A 171 0.66 -14.08 12.76
C PRO A 171 2.09 -14.26 13.29
N GLU A 172 2.23 -14.80 14.50
CA GLU A 172 3.54 -14.98 15.13
C GLU A 172 4.26 -16.26 14.68
N SER A 173 3.55 -17.39 14.47
CA SER A 173 4.20 -18.66 14.14
C SER A 173 4.48 -18.89 12.66
N GLU A 174 3.71 -18.26 11.76
CA GLU A 174 3.85 -18.46 10.31
C GLU A 174 4.19 -17.16 9.58
N PHE A 175 3.39 -16.10 9.76
CA PHE A 175 3.55 -14.87 8.99
C PHE A 175 4.86 -14.12 9.29
N ILE A 176 5.21 -13.93 10.56
CA ILE A 176 6.43 -13.21 10.92
C ILE A 176 7.71 -13.93 10.48
N PRO A 177 7.87 -15.25 10.66
CA PRO A 177 8.99 -15.99 10.09
C PRO A 177 9.08 -15.85 8.58
N LEU A 178 7.96 -16.01 7.87
CA LEU A 178 7.89 -15.87 6.41
C LEU A 178 8.34 -14.48 5.94
N VAL A 179 7.82 -13.42 6.57
CA VAL A 179 8.18 -12.04 6.21
C VAL A 179 9.63 -11.72 6.58
N SER A 180 10.12 -12.23 7.71
CA SER A 180 11.51 -12.02 8.12
C SER A 180 12.50 -12.68 7.16
N GLU A 181 12.16 -13.86 6.64
CA GLU A 181 12.97 -14.58 5.65
C GLU A 181 12.89 -13.90 4.27
N ALA A 182 11.68 -13.53 3.84
CA ALA A 182 11.46 -12.97 2.50
C ALA A 182 12.00 -11.54 2.36
N PHE A 183 12.01 -10.73 3.42
CA PHE A 183 12.37 -9.31 3.36
C PHE A 183 13.53 -8.96 4.30
N PRO A 184 14.79 -9.19 3.89
CA PRO A 184 15.95 -9.01 4.76
C PRO A 184 16.20 -7.56 5.17
N ASP A 185 15.68 -6.58 4.43
CA ASP A 185 15.84 -5.14 4.69
C ASP A 185 14.65 -4.50 5.42
N LEU A 186 13.56 -5.24 5.61
CA LEU A 186 12.33 -4.73 6.19
C LEU A 186 12.57 -4.19 7.60
N ARG A 187 12.05 -3.00 7.88
CA ARG A 187 12.23 -2.30 9.16
C ARG A 187 10.97 -2.35 10.02
N ALA A 188 9.81 -2.40 9.41
CA ALA A 188 8.55 -2.64 10.11
C ALA A 188 7.51 -3.28 9.18
N VAL A 189 6.58 -4.00 9.79
CA VAL A 189 5.44 -4.62 9.11
C VAL A 189 4.18 -4.40 9.93
N SER A 190 3.06 -4.24 9.26
CA SER A 190 1.75 -4.25 9.91
C SER A 190 0.77 -5.17 9.22
N LEU A 191 0.02 -5.90 10.03
CA LEU A 191 -1.05 -6.79 9.59
C LEU A 191 -2.36 -6.31 10.21
N ASP A 192 -3.26 -5.82 9.38
CA ASP A 192 -4.62 -5.45 9.74
C ASP A 192 -5.55 -6.60 9.38
N TRP A 193 -5.98 -7.34 10.39
CA TRP A 193 -6.88 -8.48 10.26
C TRP A 193 -8.21 -8.15 10.94
N THR A 194 -8.91 -7.13 10.44
CA THR A 194 -10.20 -6.75 11.01
C THR A 194 -11.33 -7.52 10.30
N PRO A 195 -12.03 -8.46 10.95
CA PRO A 195 -13.26 -9.02 10.40
C PRO A 195 -14.29 -7.91 10.19
N ARG A 196 -15.06 -7.97 9.09
CA ARG A 196 -16.01 -6.91 8.67
C ARG A 196 -16.98 -6.43 9.77
N TYR A 197 -17.22 -7.22 10.82
CA TYR A 197 -18.22 -6.95 11.86
C TYR A 197 -17.66 -6.66 13.24
N SER A 198 -16.34 -6.79 13.47
CA SER A 198 -15.75 -6.42 14.76
C SER A 198 -15.20 -5.00 14.70
N ALA A 199 -16.07 -4.00 14.76
CA ALA A 199 -15.66 -2.62 14.98
C ALA A 199 -14.95 -2.40 16.34
N TRP A 200 -14.82 -3.46 17.16
CA TRP A 200 -14.52 -3.34 18.58
C TRP A 200 -13.32 -4.18 19.07
N LEU A 201 -12.74 -5.11 18.28
CA LEU A 201 -11.97 -6.19 18.92
C LEU A 201 -10.62 -6.62 18.34
N ASP A 202 -10.26 -6.38 17.08
CA ASP A 202 -8.93 -6.81 16.62
C ASP A 202 -8.03 -5.63 16.24
N PRO A 203 -6.99 -5.34 17.04
CA PRO A 203 -6.07 -4.26 16.75
C PRO A 203 -5.20 -4.65 15.57
N LYS A 204 -4.98 -3.69 14.66
CA LYS A 204 -3.89 -3.76 13.68
C LYS A 204 -2.61 -4.15 14.42
N LEU A 205 -2.00 -5.24 14.00
CA LEU A 205 -0.78 -5.74 14.61
C LEU A 205 0.42 -5.08 13.92
N HIS A 206 1.42 -4.72 14.72
CA HIS A 206 2.60 -4.02 14.24
C HIS A 206 3.85 -4.69 14.81
N TRP A 207 4.84 -4.88 13.94
CA TRP A 207 6.15 -5.35 14.33
C TRP A 207 7.22 -4.44 13.75
N LYS A 208 8.30 -4.29 14.51
CA LYS A 208 9.46 -3.49 14.12
C LYS A 208 10.72 -4.34 14.23
N ARG A 209 11.63 -4.17 13.28
CA ARG A 209 12.96 -4.74 13.35
C ARG A 209 13.71 -4.12 14.53
N SER A 210 14.23 -5.00 15.35
CA SER A 210 15.04 -4.72 16.51
C SER A 210 16.26 -5.64 16.50
N VAL A 211 17.27 -5.29 17.28
CA VAL A 211 18.44 -6.15 17.52
C VAL A 211 18.22 -6.78 18.88
N ASP A 212 18.23 -8.11 18.94
CA ASP A 212 18.14 -8.81 20.22
C ASP A 212 19.46 -8.72 21.02
N GLY A 213 19.46 -9.27 22.24
CA GLY A 213 20.66 -9.27 23.09
C GLY A 213 21.86 -10.01 22.49
N GLU A 214 21.67 -10.81 21.45
CA GLU A 214 22.70 -11.58 20.75
C GLU A 214 23.18 -10.88 19.47
N GLY A 215 22.62 -9.70 19.13
CA GLY A 215 22.96 -8.98 17.91
C GLY A 215 22.18 -9.43 16.68
N VAL A 216 21.21 -10.34 16.82
CA VAL A 216 20.41 -10.87 15.72
C VAL A 216 19.22 -9.95 15.47
N TYR A 217 18.98 -9.64 14.20
CA TYR A 217 17.83 -8.86 13.79
C TYR A 217 16.55 -9.68 13.85
N ARG A 218 15.53 -9.18 14.57
CA ARG A 218 14.20 -9.82 14.64
C ARG A 218 13.09 -8.78 14.59
N LEU A 219 11.96 -9.16 14.00
CA LEU A 219 10.72 -8.41 14.09
C LEU A 219 10.09 -8.64 15.48
N GLN A 220 9.95 -7.58 16.26
CA GLN A 220 9.31 -7.62 17.58
C GLN A 220 8.01 -6.83 17.56
N ALA A 221 6.99 -7.34 18.23
CA ALA A 221 5.71 -6.67 18.35
C ALA A 221 5.87 -5.30 19.04
N VAL A 222 5.16 -4.29 18.55
CA VAL A 222 5.16 -2.94 19.11
C VAL A 222 3.73 -2.48 19.41
N SER A 223 3.61 -1.39 20.18
CA SER A 223 2.30 -0.79 20.44
C SER A 223 1.67 -0.28 19.13
N GLU A 224 0.34 -0.22 19.08
CA GLU A 224 -0.38 0.39 17.94
C GLU A 224 0.10 1.83 17.69
N SER A 225 0.28 2.61 18.76
CA SER A 225 0.73 4.00 18.66
C SER A 225 2.11 4.13 18.01
N ASP A 226 3.04 3.22 18.31
CA ASP A 226 4.35 3.20 17.67
C ASP A 226 4.26 2.67 16.24
N GLY A 227 3.45 1.65 16.03
CA GLY A 227 3.17 1.10 14.71
C GLY A 227 2.65 2.14 13.72
N VAL A 228 1.72 2.99 14.14
CA VAL A 228 1.19 4.12 13.35
C VAL A 228 2.29 5.12 13.03
N LYS A 229 3.12 5.51 14.02
CA LYS A 229 4.26 6.42 13.78
C LYS A 229 5.24 5.87 12.75
N TRP A 230 5.55 4.56 12.81
CA TRP A 230 6.43 3.92 11.84
C TRP A 230 5.81 3.90 10.44
N MET A 231 4.52 3.59 10.34
CA MET A 231 3.80 3.63 9.07
C MET A 231 3.88 5.04 8.43
N GLU A 232 3.55 6.08 9.19
CA GLU A 232 3.60 7.47 8.72
C GLU A 232 5.02 7.89 8.32
N TYR A 233 6.01 7.53 9.14
CA TYR A 233 7.42 7.81 8.85
C TYR A 233 7.83 7.23 7.49
N TYR A 234 7.60 5.93 7.25
CA TYR A 234 8.03 5.30 6.00
C TYR A 234 7.16 5.69 4.79
N ASP A 235 5.89 6.02 4.99
CA ASP A 235 5.02 6.54 3.91
C ASP A 235 5.54 7.89 3.37
N TRP A 236 6.17 8.69 4.22
CA TRP A 236 6.65 10.04 3.89
C TRP A 236 8.18 10.20 3.86
N ALA A 237 8.97 9.18 4.18
CA ALA A 237 10.43 9.28 4.33
C ALA A 237 11.15 9.91 3.12
N TRP A 238 10.63 9.70 1.91
CA TRP A 238 11.15 10.27 0.66
C TRP A 238 11.07 11.81 0.59
N ARG A 239 10.28 12.46 1.45
CA ARG A 239 10.19 13.93 1.55
C ARG A 239 11.43 14.51 2.21
N ASP A 240 11.95 13.82 3.21
CA ASP A 240 13.07 14.31 4.02
C ASP A 240 14.42 14.16 3.29
N GLU A 241 14.49 13.28 2.29
CA GLU A 241 15.65 13.13 1.39
C GLU A 241 15.92 14.36 0.51
N LEU A 242 14.95 15.27 0.33
CA LEU A 242 15.10 16.49 -0.48
C LEU A 242 15.75 17.65 0.27
N LEU A 243 15.99 17.51 1.58
CA LEU A 243 16.59 18.55 2.43
C LEU A 243 18.08 18.31 2.72
N GLY A 244 18.67 17.23 2.19
CA GLY A 244 20.10 16.93 2.24
C GLY A 244 20.75 17.12 0.88
#